data_AF-A0A540KZL7-F1
#
_entry.id   AF-A0A540KZL7-F1
#
_cell.length_a   1.000
_cell.length_b   1.000
_cell.length_c   1.000
_cell.angle_alpha   90.00
_cell.angle_beta   90.00
_cell.angle_gamma   90.00
#
_symmetry.space_group_name_H-M   'P 1'
#
loop_
_entity.id
_entity.type
_entity.pdbx_description
1 polymer ?
#
loop_
_entity_poly.entity_id
_entity_poly.type
_entity_poly.pdbx_seq_one_letter_code
_entity_poly.pdbx_strand_id
1 'polypeptide(L)'
;MHLAKWVLAKDEGPLEMGQILDAIRDGAEGFFRTQYGTISKMAFLPAVVIFCIYLFRRPTPQQEASGIGRFTSAYIAVVAFFLGALCSGAAGYVGMWVSVRANVRVSSAAIRYAREALQIAFRAGGFSALVVVGMAVLGIAIMYATFYVWLGVDSPGSMKVTDLPLLLVGYGLGASFVALFVQLGGGIYTKAADVGADLVGKVEQGIPEDDPRNPAVIADLRGNKEKVMRLMFPRLHVNDADKGGPKAGIRWPFMSS
;
A
#
# COMPACT_ATOMS: atom_id res chain seq x y z
N MET A 1 8.03 -14.67 -5.25
CA MET A 1 8.93 -15.01 -4.12
C MET A 1 10.42 -14.84 -4.43
N HIS A 2 10.92 -15.17 -5.62
CA HIS A 2 12.35 -15.00 -5.95
C HIS A 2 12.89 -13.57 -5.77
N LEU A 3 12.12 -12.56 -6.19
CA LEU A 3 12.49 -11.14 -6.04
C LEU A 3 12.65 -10.72 -4.57
N ALA A 4 11.72 -11.10 -3.70
CA ALA A 4 11.79 -10.80 -2.28
C ALA A 4 12.98 -11.48 -1.61
N LYS A 5 13.25 -12.75 -1.92
CA LYS A 5 14.44 -13.46 -1.40
C LYS A 5 15.74 -12.77 -1.85
N TRP A 6 15.81 -12.34 -3.10
CA TRP A 6 16.97 -11.64 -3.63
C TRP A 6 17.19 -10.29 -2.96
N VAL A 7 16.13 -9.52 -2.73
CA VAL A 7 16.21 -8.25 -1.99
C VAL A 7 16.63 -8.51 -0.56
N LEU A 8 16.01 -9.47 0.13
CA LEU A 8 16.32 -9.78 1.54
C LEU A 8 17.75 -10.30 1.74
N ALA A 9 18.33 -10.95 0.73
CA ALA A 9 19.71 -11.41 0.76
C ALA A 9 20.75 -10.26 0.62
N LYS A 10 20.32 -9.03 0.31
CA LYS A 10 21.21 -7.88 0.27
C LYS A 10 21.53 -7.38 1.67
N ASP A 11 22.75 -6.90 1.80
CA ASP A 11 23.34 -6.40 3.04
C ASP A 11 22.57 -5.19 3.58
N GLU A 12 22.31 -5.22 4.89
CA GLU A 12 21.59 -4.17 5.62
C GLU A 12 22.52 -3.02 6.05
N GLY A 13 23.85 -3.19 5.90
CA GLY A 13 24.82 -2.16 6.23
C GLY A 13 25.23 -2.13 7.70
N PRO A 14 25.84 -1.03 8.18
CA PRO A 14 26.37 -0.92 9.54
C PRO A 14 25.30 -1.00 10.64
N LEU A 15 25.71 -1.38 11.85
CA LEU A 15 24.84 -1.56 13.03
C LEU A 15 23.98 -0.33 13.35
N GLU A 16 24.50 0.88 13.13
CA GLU A 16 23.78 2.14 13.32
C GLU A 16 22.56 2.28 12.38
N MET A 17 22.66 1.80 11.13
CA MET A 17 21.53 1.80 10.19
C MET A 17 20.43 0.82 10.63
N GLY A 18 20.82 -0.30 11.25
CA GLY A 18 19.90 -1.26 11.84
C GLY A 18 19.06 -0.66 12.97
N GLN A 19 19.68 0.12 13.85
CA GLN A 19 18.97 0.78 14.97
C GLN A 19 17.91 1.78 14.48
N ILE A 20 18.24 2.55 13.44
CA ILE A 20 17.28 3.49 12.82
C ILE A 20 16.16 2.72 12.13
N LEU A 21 16.48 1.63 11.44
CA LEU A 21 15.48 0.78 10.80
C LEU A 21 14.50 0.19 11.80
N ASP A 22 14.99 -0.30 12.94
CA ASP A 22 14.15 -0.88 13.99
C ASP A 22 13.17 0.18 14.55
N ALA A 23 13.63 1.41 14.79
CA ALA A 23 12.75 2.51 15.20
C ALA A 23 11.69 2.88 14.14
N ILE A 24 12.06 2.86 12.85
CA ILE A 24 11.12 3.08 11.75
C ILE A 24 10.10 1.93 11.68
N ARG A 25 10.58 0.69 11.83
CA ARG A 25 9.76 -0.51 11.76
C ARG A 25 8.74 -0.55 12.90
N ASP A 26 9.16 -0.30 14.13
CA ASP A 26 8.28 -0.31 15.30
C ASP A 26 7.17 0.74 15.17
N GLY A 27 7.52 1.95 14.73
CA GLY A 27 6.52 2.99 14.52
C GLY A 27 5.60 2.73 13.32
N ALA A 28 6.12 2.16 12.23
CA ALA A 28 5.29 1.74 11.10
C ALA A 28 4.31 0.65 11.53
N GLU A 29 4.77 -0.36 12.28
CA GLU A 29 3.93 -1.44 12.79
C GLU A 29 2.84 -0.92 13.76
N GLY A 30 3.20 -0.01 14.66
CA GLY A 30 2.24 0.64 15.57
C GLY A 30 1.18 1.47 14.85
N PHE A 31 1.58 2.26 13.84
CA PHE A 31 0.65 3.03 13.01
C PHE A 31 -0.29 2.10 12.23
N PHE A 32 0.25 1.10 11.54
CA PHE A 32 -0.56 0.17 10.75
C PHE A 32 -1.53 -0.63 11.62
N ARG A 33 -1.11 -1.08 12.80
CA ARG A 33 -1.99 -1.77 13.75
C ARG A 33 -3.19 -0.90 14.16
N THR A 34 -2.95 0.38 14.41
CA THR A 34 -4.00 1.33 14.77
C THR A 34 -4.91 1.66 13.59
N GLN A 35 -4.31 1.90 12.42
CA GLN A 35 -5.03 2.24 11.19
C GLN A 35 -5.92 1.08 10.75
N TYR A 36 -5.37 -0.13 10.63
CA TYR A 36 -6.13 -1.33 10.26
C TYR A 36 -7.21 -1.66 11.28
N GLY A 37 -6.92 -1.54 12.58
CA GLY A 37 -7.93 -1.73 13.63
C GLY A 37 -9.10 -0.75 13.50
N THR A 38 -8.84 0.48 13.08
CA THR A 38 -9.89 1.49 12.84
C THR A 38 -10.65 1.21 11.55
N ILE A 39 -9.95 0.85 10.46
CA ILE A 39 -10.56 0.49 9.18
C ILE A 39 -11.48 -0.71 9.34
N SER A 40 -11.08 -1.75 10.08
CA SER A 40 -11.92 -2.92 10.34
C SER A 40 -13.22 -2.57 11.08
N LYS A 41 -13.15 -1.64 12.04
CA LYS A 41 -14.36 -1.13 12.73
C LYS A 41 -15.25 -0.33 11.79
N MET A 42 -14.64 0.56 10.99
CA MET A 42 -15.38 1.39 10.03
C MET A 42 -15.97 0.56 8.88
N ALA A 43 -15.36 -0.56 8.49
CA ALA A 43 -15.85 -1.46 7.45
C ALA A 43 -17.17 -2.15 7.83
N PHE A 44 -17.53 -2.19 9.12
CA PHE A 44 -18.82 -2.73 9.55
C PHE A 44 -20.00 -1.88 9.08
N LEU A 45 -19.85 -0.55 9.08
CA LEU A 45 -20.90 0.38 8.64
C LEU A 45 -21.32 0.18 7.17
N PRO A 46 -20.41 0.19 6.17
CA PRO A 46 -20.78 -0.10 4.78
C PRO A 46 -21.27 -1.54 4.61
N ALA A 47 -20.79 -2.52 5.39
CA ALA A 47 -21.32 -3.89 5.35
C ALA A 47 -22.81 -3.93 5.74
N VAL A 48 -23.21 -3.23 6.81
CA VAL A 48 -24.64 -3.09 7.21
C VAL A 48 -25.45 -2.35 6.14
N VAL A 49 -24.90 -1.27 5.58
CA VAL A 49 -25.56 -0.51 4.51
C VAL A 49 -25.78 -1.39 3.27
N ILE A 50 -24.77 -2.15 2.84
CA ILE A 50 -24.89 -3.10 1.72
C ILE A 50 -25.98 -4.14 2.04
N PHE A 51 -25.97 -4.71 3.25
CA PHE A 51 -26.96 -5.68 3.68
C PHE A 51 -28.39 -5.10 3.60
N CYS A 52 -28.62 -3.91 4.16
CA CYS A 52 -29.92 -3.23 4.10
C CYS A 52 -30.34 -2.91 2.66
N ILE A 53 -29.43 -2.41 1.82
CA ILE A 53 -29.73 -2.13 0.41
C ILE A 53 -30.19 -3.40 -0.30
N TYR A 54 -29.52 -4.54 -0.11
CA TYR A 54 -29.92 -5.80 -0.74
C TYR A 54 -31.22 -6.37 -0.16
N LEU A 55 -31.60 -6.05 1.08
CA LEU A 55 -32.89 -6.42 1.66
C LEU A 55 -34.06 -5.58 1.13
N PHE A 56 -33.87 -4.27 0.97
CA PHE A 56 -34.93 -3.34 0.53
C PHE A 56 -35.02 -3.19 -0.99
N ARG A 57 -33.99 -3.58 -1.73
CA ARG A 57 -34.00 -3.56 -3.20
C ARG A 57 -34.94 -4.64 -3.73
N ARG A 58 -35.75 -4.29 -4.74
CA ARG A 58 -36.56 -5.27 -5.47
C ARG A 58 -35.61 -6.30 -6.11
N PRO A 59 -35.89 -7.61 -5.98
CA PRO A 59 -35.10 -8.63 -6.65
C PRO A 59 -34.97 -8.30 -8.13
N THR A 60 -33.76 -8.40 -8.67
CA THR A 60 -33.55 -8.27 -10.11
C THR A 60 -34.26 -9.45 -10.80
N PRO A 61 -34.91 -9.31 -11.97
CA PRO A 61 -35.60 -10.43 -12.64
C PRO A 61 -34.73 -11.68 -12.86
N GLN A 62 -33.40 -11.55 -12.93
CA GLN A 62 -32.47 -12.68 -12.94
C GLN A 62 -32.35 -13.44 -11.59
N GLN A 63 -32.51 -12.74 -10.46
CA GLN A 63 -32.50 -13.33 -9.11
C GLN A 63 -33.82 -14.06 -8.79
N GLU A 64 -34.94 -13.57 -9.31
CA GLU A 64 -36.22 -14.28 -9.27
C GLU A 64 -36.19 -15.58 -10.09
N ALA A 65 -35.53 -15.56 -11.25
CA ALA A 65 -35.37 -16.74 -12.11
C ALA A 65 -34.45 -17.83 -11.54
N SER A 66 -33.57 -17.49 -10.60
CA SER A 66 -32.63 -18.41 -9.95
C SER A 66 -33.10 -18.89 -8.57
N GLY A 67 -34.30 -18.50 -8.12
CA GLY A 67 -34.87 -18.94 -6.83
C GLY A 67 -34.09 -18.51 -5.59
N ILE A 68 -33.11 -17.60 -5.73
CA ILE A 68 -32.25 -17.17 -4.64
C ILE A 68 -33.00 -16.13 -3.81
N GLY A 69 -33.33 -16.48 -2.56
CA GLY A 69 -33.97 -15.57 -1.63
C GLY A 69 -33.17 -14.29 -1.38
N ARG A 70 -33.85 -13.17 -1.12
CA ARG A 70 -33.25 -11.85 -0.85
C ARG A 70 -32.18 -11.87 0.24
N PHE A 71 -32.37 -12.71 1.25
CA PHE A 71 -31.41 -12.88 2.34
C PHE A 71 -30.10 -13.52 1.89
N THR A 72 -30.14 -14.50 0.98
CA THR A 72 -28.96 -15.20 0.48
C THR A 72 -28.09 -14.26 -0.36
N SER A 73 -28.68 -13.45 -1.24
CA SER A 73 -27.91 -12.49 -2.04
C SER A 73 -27.30 -11.36 -1.19
N ALA A 74 -28.02 -10.88 -0.18
CA ALA A 74 -27.50 -9.92 0.79
C ALA A 74 -26.31 -10.50 1.58
N TYR A 75 -26.42 -11.73 2.06
CA TYR A 75 -25.34 -12.42 2.77
C TYR A 75 -24.09 -12.58 1.89
N ILE A 76 -24.27 -13.05 0.66
CA ILE A 76 -23.17 -13.22 -0.29
C ILE A 76 -22.47 -11.90 -0.60
N ALA A 77 -23.21 -10.81 -0.81
CA ALA A 77 -22.63 -9.49 -1.09
C ALA A 77 -21.77 -8.97 0.08
N VAL A 78 -22.23 -9.18 1.32
CA VAL A 78 -21.46 -8.83 2.53
C VAL A 78 -20.21 -9.69 2.66
N VAL A 79 -20.31 -11.00 2.40
CA VAL A 79 -19.13 -11.89 2.40
C VAL A 79 -18.12 -11.47 1.33
N ALA A 80 -18.58 -11.13 0.13
CA ALA A 80 -17.72 -10.65 -0.95
C ALA A 80 -17.02 -9.32 -0.56
N PHE A 81 -17.74 -8.40 0.07
CA PHE A 81 -17.17 -7.16 0.61
C PHE A 81 -16.06 -7.42 1.63
N PHE A 82 -16.31 -8.29 2.62
CA PHE A 82 -15.27 -8.63 3.61
C PHE A 82 -14.08 -9.36 2.99
N LEU A 83 -14.32 -10.26 2.03
CA LEU A 83 -13.25 -10.94 1.31
C LEU A 83 -12.36 -9.93 0.55
N GLY A 84 -12.97 -8.97 -0.15
CA GLY A 84 -12.25 -7.89 -0.84
C GLY A 84 -11.46 -7.00 0.12
N ALA A 85 -12.08 -6.61 1.24
CA ALA A 85 -11.43 -5.82 2.28
C ALA A 85 -10.22 -6.56 2.90
N LEU A 86 -10.38 -7.84 3.24
CA LEU A 86 -9.31 -8.68 3.80
C LEU A 86 -8.17 -8.85 2.80
N CYS A 87 -8.48 -9.11 1.54
CA CYS A 87 -7.50 -9.31 0.49
C CYS A 87 -6.66 -8.04 0.22
N SER A 88 -7.34 -6.89 0.11
CA SER A 88 -6.71 -5.57 -0.02
C SER A 88 -5.82 -5.26 1.19
N GLY A 89 -6.33 -5.53 2.39
CA GLY A 89 -5.59 -5.32 3.63
C GLY A 89 -4.34 -6.19 3.75
N ALA A 90 -4.45 -7.48 3.44
CA ALA A 90 -3.32 -8.40 3.45
C ALA A 90 -2.24 -7.99 2.43
N ALA A 91 -2.64 -7.56 1.23
CA ALA A 91 -1.71 -7.06 0.23
C ALA A 91 -0.98 -5.79 0.70
N GLY A 92 -1.69 -4.86 1.34
CA GLY A 92 -1.11 -3.65 1.92
C GLY A 92 -0.10 -3.95 3.03
N TYR A 93 -0.42 -4.89 3.92
CA TYR A 93 0.47 -5.32 5.00
C TYR A 93 1.77 -5.96 4.48
N VAL A 94 1.68 -6.87 3.50
CA VAL A 94 2.86 -7.48 2.87
C VAL A 94 3.69 -6.43 2.14
N GLY A 95 3.05 -5.48 1.46
CA GLY A 95 3.72 -4.37 0.78
C GLY A 95 4.54 -3.50 1.74
N MET A 96 3.96 -3.13 2.90
CA MET A 96 4.69 -2.43 3.96
C MET A 96 5.88 -3.26 4.46
N TRP A 97 5.65 -4.54 4.78
CA TRP A 97 6.65 -5.43 5.36
C TRP A 97 7.90 -5.54 4.49
N VAL A 98 7.72 -5.62 3.16
CA VAL A 98 8.84 -5.62 2.20
C VAL A 98 9.44 -4.23 2.06
N SER A 99 8.63 -3.18 2.00
CA SER A 99 9.12 -1.83 1.79
C SER A 99 10.05 -1.37 2.91
N VAL A 100 9.69 -1.59 4.18
CA VAL A 100 10.52 -1.19 5.33
C VAL A 100 11.90 -1.86 5.26
N ARG A 101 11.94 -3.16 4.96
CA ARG A 101 13.18 -3.94 4.83
C ARG A 101 13.99 -3.59 3.59
N ALA A 102 13.33 -3.17 2.52
CA ALA A 102 14.02 -2.75 1.30
C ALA A 102 14.70 -1.40 1.47
N ASN A 103 14.12 -0.47 2.24
CA ASN A 103 14.66 0.88 2.40
C ASN A 103 16.10 0.89 2.93
N VAL A 104 16.40 0.15 4.01
CA VAL A 104 17.77 0.08 4.56
C VAL A 104 18.78 -0.47 3.54
N ARG A 105 18.35 -1.44 2.72
CA ARG A 105 19.20 -2.11 1.72
C ARG A 105 19.47 -1.21 0.53
N VAL A 106 18.48 -0.41 0.13
CA VAL A 106 18.65 0.63 -0.88
C VAL A 106 19.66 1.67 -0.39
N SER A 107 19.52 2.14 0.86
CA SER A 107 20.46 3.09 1.46
C SER A 107 21.88 2.50 1.57
N SER A 108 22.03 1.27 2.06
CA SER A 108 23.33 0.57 2.13
C SER A 108 23.98 0.38 0.74
N ALA A 109 23.18 0.07 -0.29
CA ALA A 109 23.68 -0.03 -1.66
C ALA A 109 24.06 1.33 -2.25
N ALA A 110 23.39 2.41 -1.85
CA ALA A 110 23.66 3.76 -2.35
C ALA A 110 25.06 4.27 -2.01
N ILE A 111 25.62 3.81 -0.89
CA ILE A 111 27.02 4.08 -0.48
C ILE A 111 28.01 3.63 -1.54
N ARG A 112 27.72 2.47 -2.15
CA ARG A 112 28.62 1.79 -3.06
C ARG A 112 28.36 2.24 -4.48
N TYR A 113 27.13 2.05 -4.96
CA TYR A 113 26.75 2.32 -6.35
C TYR A 113 25.27 2.69 -6.49
N ALA A 114 24.99 3.85 -7.10
CA ALA A 114 23.64 4.31 -7.39
C ALA A 114 22.84 3.33 -8.27
N ARG A 115 23.52 2.63 -9.21
CA ARG A 115 22.90 1.63 -10.07
C ARG A 115 22.35 0.44 -9.28
N GLU A 116 23.06 0.00 -8.25
CA GLU A 116 22.62 -1.12 -7.40
C GLU A 116 21.45 -0.70 -6.51
N ALA A 117 21.52 0.50 -5.92
CA ALA A 117 20.43 1.06 -5.13
C ALA A 117 19.12 1.16 -5.94
N LEU A 118 19.20 1.67 -7.17
CA LEU A 118 18.05 1.75 -8.07
C LEU A 118 17.47 0.38 -8.42
N GLN A 119 18.32 -0.63 -8.67
CA GLN A 119 17.87 -1.99 -8.95
C GLN A 119 17.13 -2.61 -7.75
N ILE A 120 17.64 -2.41 -6.53
CA ILE A 120 16.99 -2.92 -5.32
C ILE A 120 15.64 -2.22 -5.12
N ALA A 121 15.59 -0.89 -5.26
CA ALA A 121 14.36 -0.11 -5.12
C ALA A 121 13.30 -0.56 -6.14
N PHE A 122 13.67 -0.70 -7.41
CA PHE A 122 12.75 -1.11 -8.47
C PHE A 122 12.24 -2.54 -8.28
N ARG A 123 13.12 -3.47 -7.86
CA ARG A 123 12.72 -4.87 -7.60
C ARG A 123 11.82 -4.99 -6.37
N ALA A 124 12.07 -4.21 -5.31
CA ALA A 124 11.21 -4.16 -4.14
C ALA A 124 9.82 -3.58 -4.47
N GLY A 125 9.77 -2.49 -5.24
CA GLY A 125 8.52 -1.90 -5.72
C GLY A 125 7.73 -2.85 -6.62
N GLY A 126 8.41 -3.46 -7.60
CA GLY A 126 7.81 -4.46 -8.48
C GLY A 126 7.25 -5.67 -7.74
N PHE A 127 7.93 -6.16 -6.70
CA PHE A 127 7.39 -7.22 -5.85
C PHE A 127 6.09 -6.80 -5.14
N SER A 128 6.06 -5.59 -4.56
CA SER A 128 4.85 -5.08 -3.90
C SER A 128 3.67 -4.98 -4.89
N ALA A 129 3.91 -4.53 -6.12
CA ALA A 129 2.87 -4.45 -7.15
C ALA A 129 2.35 -5.84 -7.55
N LEU A 130 3.26 -6.81 -7.73
CA LEU A 130 2.88 -8.20 -8.04
C LEU A 130 2.06 -8.85 -6.92
N VAL A 131 2.36 -8.53 -5.65
CA VAL A 131 1.55 -9.02 -4.52
C VAL A 131 0.14 -8.42 -4.56
N VAL A 132 0.01 -7.11 -4.81
CA VAL A 132 -1.31 -6.46 -4.90
C VAL A 132 -2.14 -7.05 -6.03
N VAL A 133 -1.57 -7.17 -7.24
CA VAL A 133 -2.26 -7.76 -8.39
C VAL A 133 -2.57 -9.24 -8.16
N GLY A 134 -1.61 -10.00 -7.61
CA GLY A 134 -1.77 -11.41 -7.31
C GLY A 134 -2.88 -11.67 -6.30
N MET A 135 -2.93 -10.88 -5.23
CA MET A 135 -4.01 -10.95 -4.23
C MET A 135 -5.36 -10.56 -4.85
N ALA A 136 -5.41 -9.50 -5.67
CA ALA A 136 -6.64 -9.11 -6.35
C ALA A 136 -7.21 -10.23 -7.24
N VAL A 137 -6.38 -10.85 -8.08
CA VAL A 137 -6.77 -11.95 -8.97
C VAL A 137 -7.12 -13.21 -8.19
N LEU A 138 -6.31 -13.56 -7.18
CA LEU A 138 -6.55 -14.73 -6.34
C LEU A 138 -7.86 -14.60 -5.55
N GLY A 139 -8.17 -13.42 -5.02
CA GLY A 139 -9.42 -13.18 -4.32
C GLY A 139 -10.64 -13.35 -5.24
N ILE A 140 -10.57 -12.82 -6.47
CA ILE A 140 -11.61 -13.01 -7.49
C ILE A 140 -11.74 -14.49 -7.88
N ALA A 141 -10.63 -15.20 -8.05
CA ALA A 141 -10.61 -16.61 -8.44
C ALA A 141 -11.19 -17.51 -7.33
N ILE A 142 -10.82 -17.28 -6.06
CA ILE A 142 -11.40 -18.00 -4.91
C ILE A 142 -12.89 -17.75 -4.83
N MET A 143 -13.31 -16.50 -5.01
CA MET A 143 -14.72 -16.14 -4.98
C MET A 143 -15.49 -16.86 -6.10
N TYR A 144 -14.97 -16.83 -7.33
CA TYR A 144 -15.55 -17.55 -8.48
C TYR A 144 -15.62 -19.07 -8.25
N ALA A 145 -14.53 -19.69 -7.79
CA ALA A 145 -14.49 -21.12 -7.50
C ALA A 145 -15.48 -21.52 -6.39
N THR A 146 -15.58 -20.72 -5.33
CA THR A 146 -16.54 -20.95 -4.24
C THR A 146 -17.96 -20.90 -4.78
N PHE A 147 -18.28 -19.95 -5.66
CA PHE A 147 -19.59 -19.89 -6.31
C PHE A 147 -19.88 -21.07 -7.22
N TYR A 148 -18.91 -21.51 -8.01
CA TYR A 148 -19.07 -22.67 -8.87
C TYR A 148 -19.41 -23.94 -8.06
N VAL A 149 -18.74 -24.13 -6.92
CA VAL A 149 -18.92 -25.30 -6.04
C VAL A 149 -20.16 -25.20 -5.16
N TRP A 150 -20.45 -24.04 -4.56
CA TRP A 150 -21.57 -23.87 -3.61
C TRP A 150 -22.92 -23.56 -4.27
N LEU A 151 -22.90 -22.86 -5.41
CA LEU A 151 -24.11 -22.44 -6.12
C LEU A 151 -24.36 -23.25 -7.40
N GLY A 152 -23.49 -24.21 -7.75
CA GLY A 152 -23.74 -25.18 -8.82
C GLY A 152 -24.07 -24.51 -10.15
N VAL A 153 -23.20 -23.61 -10.61
CA VAL A 153 -23.33 -22.88 -11.89
C VAL A 153 -23.20 -23.84 -13.07
N ASP A 154 -24.27 -24.60 -13.32
CA ASP A 154 -24.63 -25.38 -14.51
C ASP A 154 -25.85 -26.32 -14.25
N SER A 155 -26.44 -26.29 -13.04
CA SER A 155 -27.68 -27.03 -12.76
C SER A 155 -28.92 -26.22 -13.15
N PRO A 156 -29.97 -26.83 -13.74
CA PRO A 156 -31.19 -26.13 -14.13
C PRO A 156 -31.86 -25.57 -12.87
N GLY A 157 -31.87 -24.23 -12.73
CA GLY A 157 -32.37 -23.51 -11.56
C GLY A 157 -31.32 -22.70 -10.79
N SER A 158 -30.04 -22.71 -11.21
CA SER A 158 -28.96 -21.97 -10.55
C SER A 158 -28.63 -20.63 -11.23
N MET A 159 -27.92 -19.75 -10.49
CA MET A 159 -27.56 -18.39 -10.89
C MET A 159 -26.83 -18.37 -12.24
N LYS A 160 -27.30 -17.57 -13.20
CA LYS A 160 -26.63 -17.40 -14.49
C LYS A 160 -25.32 -16.64 -14.29
N VAL A 161 -24.32 -16.92 -15.13
CA VAL A 161 -23.04 -16.19 -15.19
C VAL A 161 -23.24 -14.66 -15.29
N THR A 162 -24.39 -14.21 -15.78
CA THR A 162 -24.79 -12.80 -15.87
C THR A 162 -24.98 -12.08 -14.54
N ASP A 163 -25.14 -12.79 -13.40
CA ASP A 163 -25.28 -12.16 -12.07
C ASP A 163 -23.94 -12.06 -11.32
N LEU A 164 -22.89 -12.70 -11.84
CA LEU A 164 -21.52 -12.61 -11.35
C LEU A 164 -20.98 -11.16 -11.25
N PRO A 165 -21.30 -10.22 -12.18
CA PRO A 165 -20.87 -8.83 -12.07
C PRO A 165 -21.40 -8.13 -10.82
N LEU A 166 -22.64 -8.42 -10.39
CA LEU A 166 -23.23 -7.83 -9.17
C LEU A 166 -22.48 -8.26 -7.89
N LEU A 167 -21.85 -9.43 -7.91
CA LEU A 167 -21.09 -9.98 -6.78
C LEU A 167 -19.64 -9.49 -6.79
N LEU A 168 -19.04 -9.35 -7.98
CA LEU A 168 -17.75 -8.71 -8.18
C LEU A 168 -17.76 -7.24 -7.72
N VAL A 169 -18.90 -6.55 -7.83
CA VAL A 169 -19.08 -5.20 -7.30
C VAL A 169 -18.89 -5.17 -5.78
N GLY A 170 -19.39 -6.16 -5.04
CA GLY A 170 -19.19 -6.25 -3.59
C GLY A 170 -17.72 -6.40 -3.20
N TYR A 171 -17.00 -7.30 -3.89
CA TYR A 171 -15.56 -7.48 -3.71
C TYR A 171 -14.77 -6.21 -4.04
N GLY A 172 -15.06 -5.58 -5.19
CA GLY A 172 -14.41 -4.33 -5.60
C GLY A 172 -14.65 -3.20 -4.60
N LEU A 173 -15.89 -3.07 -4.12
CA LEU A 173 -16.27 -2.07 -3.11
C LEU A 173 -15.47 -2.27 -1.80
N GLY A 174 -15.35 -3.50 -1.32
CA GLY A 174 -14.55 -3.81 -0.12
C GLY A 174 -13.06 -3.54 -0.30
N ALA A 175 -12.50 -3.94 -1.44
CA ALA A 175 -11.09 -3.71 -1.75
C ALA A 175 -10.76 -2.21 -1.86
N SER A 176 -11.60 -1.45 -2.57
CA SER A 176 -11.48 0.01 -2.72
C SER A 176 -11.67 0.76 -1.41
N PHE A 177 -12.59 0.31 -0.55
CA PHE A 177 -12.80 0.91 0.77
C PHE A 177 -11.52 0.87 1.61
N VAL A 178 -10.91 -0.31 1.75
CA VAL A 178 -9.64 -0.44 2.50
C VAL A 178 -8.53 0.35 1.84
N ALA A 179 -8.40 0.28 0.50
CA ALA A 179 -7.37 1.00 -0.24
C ALA A 179 -7.46 2.52 -0.01
N LEU A 180 -8.67 3.08 -0.03
CA LEU A 180 -8.93 4.50 0.19
C LEU A 180 -8.44 4.95 1.58
N PHE A 181 -8.80 4.22 2.64
CA PHE A 181 -8.39 4.60 4.00
C PHE A 181 -6.89 4.37 4.26
N VAL A 182 -6.29 3.35 3.65
CA VAL A 182 -4.84 3.14 3.73
C VAL A 182 -4.10 4.29 3.03
N GLN A 183 -4.54 4.70 1.84
CA GLN A 183 -3.93 5.80 1.09
C GLN A 183 -4.12 7.16 1.77
N LEU A 184 -5.33 7.48 2.22
CA LEU A 184 -5.61 8.75 2.91
C LEU A 184 -4.93 8.80 4.28
N GLY A 185 -5.10 7.77 5.10
CA GLY A 185 -4.49 7.75 6.44
C GLY A 185 -2.97 7.73 6.37
N GLY A 186 -2.41 6.97 5.42
CA GLY A 186 -0.98 7.00 5.13
C GLY A 186 -0.55 8.39 4.70
N GLY A 187 -1.14 8.95 3.64
CA GLY A 187 -0.77 10.25 3.08
C GLY A 187 -0.86 11.41 4.07
N ILE A 188 -1.87 11.43 4.95
CA ILE A 188 -1.98 12.44 6.01
C ILE A 188 -0.86 12.26 7.03
N TYR A 189 -0.60 11.03 7.49
CA TYR A 189 0.47 10.75 8.46
C TYR A 189 1.84 11.16 7.92
N THR A 190 2.13 10.79 6.67
CA THR A 190 3.41 11.10 6.02
C THR A 190 3.58 12.60 5.83
N LYS A 191 2.55 13.30 5.33
CA LYS A 191 2.63 14.74 5.05
C LYS A 191 2.66 15.60 6.31
N ALA A 192 1.93 15.22 7.35
CA ALA A 192 1.99 15.93 8.63
C ALA A 192 3.39 15.81 9.27
N ALA A 193 4.02 14.64 9.14
CA ALA A 193 5.36 14.43 9.65
C ALA A 193 6.43 15.19 8.83
N ASP A 194 6.33 15.16 7.50
CA ASP A 194 7.15 15.92 6.54
C ASP A 194 7.15 17.42 6.86
N VAL A 195 5.96 18.01 7.01
CA VAL A 195 5.80 19.44 7.33
C VAL A 195 6.30 19.76 8.74
N GLY A 196 6.05 18.91 9.73
CA GLY A 196 6.50 19.11 11.11
C GLY A 196 8.02 19.03 11.27
N ALA A 197 8.66 18.08 10.59
CA ALA A 197 10.11 17.93 10.61
C ALA A 197 10.80 19.09 9.88
N ASP A 198 10.27 19.51 8.73
CA ASP A 198 10.83 20.60 7.93
C ASP A 198 10.68 21.97 8.59
N LEU A 199 9.54 22.29 9.20
CA LEU A 199 9.32 23.58 9.84
C LEU A 199 10.21 23.75 11.08
N VAL A 200 10.24 22.78 11.98
CA VAL A 200 10.99 22.91 13.24
C VAL A 200 12.50 22.76 12.98
N GLY A 201 12.91 21.86 12.08
CA GLY A 201 14.31 21.64 11.76
C GLY A 201 14.91 22.80 10.94
N LYS A 202 14.36 23.07 9.75
CA LYS A 202 14.95 24.02 8.81
C LYS A 202 14.64 25.47 9.17
N VAL A 203 13.44 25.78 9.65
CA VAL A 203 12.97 27.18 9.81
C VAL A 203 13.24 27.72 11.20
N GLU A 204 13.02 26.94 12.27
CA GLU A 204 13.25 27.42 13.64
C GLU A 204 14.68 27.23 14.14
N GLN A 205 15.27 26.06 13.89
CA GLN A 205 16.58 25.69 14.46
C GLN A 205 17.74 25.82 13.46
N GLY A 206 17.45 26.04 12.16
CA GLY A 206 18.46 26.18 11.12
C GLY A 206 19.34 24.94 10.92
N ILE A 207 18.87 23.77 11.36
CA ILE A 207 19.58 22.49 11.21
C ILE A 207 19.27 21.88 9.83
N PRO A 208 20.20 21.11 9.25
CA PRO A 208 19.99 20.44 7.96
C PRO A 208 18.72 19.57 7.95
N GLU A 209 18.14 19.40 6.77
CA GLU A 209 17.06 18.45 6.54
C GLU A 209 17.47 17.05 6.98
N ASP A 210 16.57 16.31 7.63
CA ASP A 210 16.81 14.92 8.07
C ASP A 210 17.98 14.78 9.09
N ASP A 211 18.10 15.68 10.06
CA ASP A 211 19.09 15.58 11.15
C ASP A 211 18.60 14.62 12.28
N PRO A 212 19.42 13.66 12.74
CA PRO A 212 19.07 12.72 13.81
C PRO A 212 18.77 13.37 15.18
N ARG A 213 19.11 14.65 15.37
CA ARG A 213 18.76 15.43 16.57
C ARG A 213 17.31 15.91 16.57
N ASN A 214 16.61 15.86 15.43
CA ASN A 214 15.22 16.25 15.34
C ASN A 214 14.29 15.02 15.56
N PRO A 215 13.53 14.96 16.67
CA PRO A 215 12.66 13.82 16.98
C PRO A 215 11.51 13.63 15.98
N ALA A 216 11.15 14.67 15.21
CA ALA A 216 10.10 14.59 14.18
C ALA A 216 10.54 13.81 12.93
N VAL A 217 11.85 13.67 12.70
CA VAL A 217 12.38 13.02 11.51
C VAL A 217 12.08 11.51 11.50
N ILE A 218 12.04 10.85 12.65
CA ILE A 218 11.62 9.44 12.74
C ILE A 218 10.17 9.27 12.25
N ALA A 219 9.31 10.27 12.44
CA ALA A 219 7.94 10.25 11.90
C ALA A 219 7.89 10.56 10.40
N ASP A 220 8.76 11.45 9.90
CA ASP A 220 8.84 11.80 8.47
C ASP A 220 9.36 10.63 7.62
N LEU A 221 10.40 9.96 8.11
CA LEU A 221 10.99 8.77 7.49
C LEU A 221 10.05 7.57 7.41
N ARG A 222 9.05 7.50 8.32
CA ARG A 222 7.99 6.49 8.22
C ARG A 222 7.13 6.67 6.97
N GLY A 223 7.08 7.89 6.45
CA GLY A 223 6.20 8.27 5.37
C GLY A 223 6.84 8.45 4.00
N ASN A 224 8.11 8.84 3.95
CA ASN A 224 8.78 9.15 2.70
C ASN A 224 10.03 8.27 2.47
N LYS A 225 9.93 7.34 1.52
CA LYS A 225 11.01 6.41 1.16
C LYS A 225 12.23 7.13 0.56
N GLU A 226 12.03 8.33 0.03
CA GLU A 226 13.08 9.16 -0.56
C GLU A 226 13.94 9.84 0.53
N LYS A 227 13.34 10.21 1.67
CA LYS A 227 14.05 10.87 2.79
C LYS A 227 14.88 9.91 3.65
N VAL A 228 14.53 8.62 3.70
CA VAL A 228 15.35 7.58 4.39
C VAL A 228 16.76 7.50 3.82
N MET A 229 16.88 7.78 2.52
CA MET A 229 18.16 7.85 1.83
C MET A 229 18.98 9.07 2.27
N ARG A 230 18.35 10.23 2.56
CA ARG A 230 19.04 11.46 2.97
C ARG A 230 19.56 11.38 4.40
N LEU A 231 18.77 10.86 5.34
CA LEU A 231 19.19 10.73 6.75
C LEU A 231 20.40 9.79 6.92
N MET A 232 20.45 8.71 6.13
CA MET A 232 21.58 7.78 6.15
C MET A 232 22.86 8.36 5.52
N PHE A 233 22.79 9.53 4.87
CA PHE A 233 23.91 10.22 4.22
C PHE A 233 23.94 11.74 4.47
N PRO A 234 24.51 12.21 5.59
CA PRO A 234 24.77 13.64 5.82
C PRO A 234 25.75 14.28 4.80
N ARG A 235 26.41 13.48 3.95
CA ARG A 235 27.47 13.93 3.02
C ARG A 235 27.07 13.96 1.54
N LEU A 236 25.84 13.63 1.18
CA LEU A 236 25.34 13.84 -0.18
C LEU A 236 24.72 15.22 -0.31
N HIS A 237 25.54 16.27 -0.13
CA HIS A 237 25.17 17.61 -0.57
C HIS A 237 25.06 17.61 -2.11
N VAL A 238 23.83 17.55 -2.60
CA VAL A 238 23.50 18.20 -3.87
C VAL A 238 23.70 19.68 -3.60
N ASN A 239 24.74 20.28 -4.19
CA ASN A 239 24.98 21.71 -4.12
C ASN A 239 23.69 22.46 -4.47
N ASP A 240 23.33 23.39 -3.59
CA ASP A 240 22.24 24.34 -3.76
C ASP A 240 22.36 25.04 -5.12
N ALA A 241 21.44 24.72 -6.01
CA ALA A 241 21.21 25.48 -7.24
C ALA A 241 19.71 25.46 -7.55
N ASP A 242 18.93 26.28 -6.82
CA ASP A 242 18.02 27.24 -7.46
C ASP A 242 17.46 28.26 -6.44
N LYS A 243 18.32 29.19 -5.99
CA LYS A 243 17.88 30.56 -5.72
C LYS A 243 18.13 31.33 -7.01
N GLY A 244 17.09 31.96 -7.53
CA GLY A 244 17.01 32.43 -8.92
C GLY A 244 18.17 33.29 -9.45
N GLY A 245 18.51 33.07 -10.72
CA GLY A 245 19.47 33.82 -11.53
C GLY A 245 19.71 33.13 -12.89
N PRO A 246 20.12 33.83 -13.96
CA PRO A 246 19.60 33.64 -15.32
C PRO A 246 20.12 32.39 -16.05
N LYS A 247 19.23 31.85 -16.91
CA LYS A 247 19.41 30.70 -17.81
C LYS A 247 20.80 30.65 -18.48
N ALA A 248 21.60 29.66 -18.11
CA ALA A 248 22.73 29.19 -18.91
C ALA A 248 22.55 27.69 -19.17
N GLY A 249 22.58 27.30 -20.44
CA GLY A 249 22.17 25.98 -20.93
C GLY A 249 23.00 24.82 -20.36
N ILE A 250 22.30 23.78 -19.91
CA ILE A 250 22.88 22.50 -19.50
C ILE A 250 22.92 21.59 -20.74
N ARG A 251 24.14 21.30 -21.21
CA ARG A 251 24.43 20.36 -22.30
C ARG A 251 24.61 18.96 -21.69
N TRP A 252 23.72 18.02 -22.02
CA TRP A 252 23.78 16.64 -21.57
C TRP A 252 24.85 15.85 -22.37
N PRO A 253 25.83 15.19 -21.73
CA PRO A 253 26.86 14.44 -22.43
C PRO A 253 26.40 13.01 -22.72
N PHE A 254 25.27 12.82 -23.42
CA PHE A 254 24.84 11.52 -23.98
C PHE A 254 23.96 11.68 -25.23
N MET A 255 24.30 12.64 -26.10
CA MET A 255 23.78 12.74 -27.47
C MET A 255 24.90 13.23 -28.40
N SER A 256 25.76 12.32 -28.84
CA SER A 256 26.43 12.37 -30.16
C SER A 256 27.27 11.10 -30.37
N SER A 257 26.66 10.13 -31.06
CA SER A 257 27.24 9.36 -32.17
C SER A 257 26.18 8.41 -32.69
#